data_AF-A0AA92TMP1-F1
#
_entry.id   AF-A0AA92TMP1-F1
#
_cell.length_a   1.000
_cell.length_b   1.000
_cell.length_c   1.000
_cell.angle_alpha   90.00
_cell.angle_beta   90.00
_cell.angle_gamma   90.00
#
_symmetry.space_group_name_H-M   'P 1'
#
loop_
_entity.id
_entity.type
_entity.pdbx_description
1 polymer ?
#
loop_
_entity_poly.entity_id
_entity_poly.type
_entity_poly.pdbx_seq_one_letter_code
_entity_poly.pdbx_strand_id
1 'polypeptide(L)'
;MKKNHFIARKGLFSLALAAVGAMFLGSCAVDGFDDKEKFDDGVSGVKLESPELSTKTVAASDGSDKLQVSWKVVYGAGGYECKAYNVDDPDNPEEVASDTIDGTSFQFKIAEDTNYKIAVRTLGNKAKNNTEADKATELEYSTLVPAKTIPNNSDISEFIAANLQESDKEQAFELEAGGTYTCNNSIDFKGNKMTFRGNKLSHALVTMGEGAAIYTSAQLKVKFINFDCSATTHKGGIIEMSPEPPASCSAESQGVGAGKNGGKPADVYILQDPIIIQDCAFKNVIDGLFSVGQCSWGIADVRVMNSVVQMRNDGKKNSNGAIICGFSNGFKAPSGGQFWYGGIKSITIKNSTIYNIESNSKNRMFRFNNKDLDHAFPTAGGSCTMMDNTFIRVYDKKEFGNNTPNNNKYVITYDNNIFYDCFRLQKFIQGNCKLEYHQNLNTVWGVGSSVDGTDKGKLATEEDAGFAEAETKKELDFTQPNFGLNFKATGAISSTIGDPRWRK
;
A
#
# COMPACT_ATOMS: atom_id res chain seq x y z
N MET A 1 -59.05 24.50 -5.79
CA MET A 1 -60.49 24.38 -5.49
C MET A 1 -60.83 22.93 -5.20
N LYS A 2 -61.52 22.71 -4.06
CA LYS A 2 -62.44 21.63 -3.65
C LYS A 2 -62.12 20.14 -3.95
N LYS A 3 -62.09 19.40 -2.84
CA LYS A 3 -62.09 17.93 -2.62
C LYS A 3 -63.30 17.21 -3.23
N ASN A 4 -63.22 15.88 -3.35
CA ASN A 4 -64.28 14.87 -3.04
C ASN A 4 -63.60 13.48 -2.93
N HIS A 5 -63.32 12.90 -1.74
CA HIS A 5 -64.18 12.11 -0.83
C HIS A 5 -64.95 10.94 -1.51
N PHE A 6 -64.51 9.69 -1.29
CA PHE A 6 -65.04 8.66 -0.33
C PHE A 6 -66.33 7.99 -0.88
N ILE A 7 -66.57 6.66 -0.90
CA ILE A 7 -66.41 5.60 0.10
C ILE A 7 -66.34 4.21 -0.59
N ALA A 8 -65.59 3.30 0.03
CA ALA A 8 -65.43 1.88 -0.31
C ALA A 8 -66.68 1.01 -0.09
N ARG A 9 -66.79 -0.11 -0.82
CA ARG A 9 -67.29 -1.36 -0.22
C ARG A 9 -66.70 -2.60 -0.90
N LYS A 10 -65.99 -3.35 -0.07
CA LYS A 10 -65.44 -4.70 -0.27
C LYS A 10 -66.55 -5.71 -0.56
N GLY A 11 -66.22 -6.71 -1.37
CA GLY A 11 -66.96 -7.98 -1.47
C GLY A 11 -67.00 -8.46 -2.90
N LEU A 12 -66.64 -9.74 -3.13
CA LEU A 12 -66.76 -10.49 -4.39
C LEU A 12 -65.59 -10.50 -5.40
N PHE A 13 -64.34 -10.37 -4.94
CA PHE A 13 -63.19 -10.84 -5.76
C PHE A 13 -62.25 -11.81 -5.03
N SER A 14 -62.72 -12.41 -3.93
CA SER A 14 -61.93 -13.33 -3.10
C SER A 14 -62.28 -14.82 -3.26
N LEU A 15 -63.14 -15.20 -4.23
CA LEU A 15 -63.51 -16.62 -4.42
C LEU A 15 -63.01 -17.28 -5.71
N ALA A 16 -62.49 -16.52 -6.68
CA ALA A 16 -61.92 -17.10 -7.91
C ALA A 16 -60.39 -17.34 -7.84
N LEU A 17 -59.69 -16.73 -6.87
CA LEU A 17 -58.25 -16.95 -6.67
C LEU A 17 -57.92 -18.14 -5.76
N ALA A 18 -58.91 -18.68 -5.04
CA ALA A 18 -58.72 -19.80 -4.11
C ALA A 18 -58.82 -21.19 -4.77
N ALA A 19 -59.39 -21.29 -5.98
CA ALA A 19 -59.65 -22.58 -6.63
C ALA A 19 -58.53 -23.04 -7.60
N VAL A 20 -57.67 -22.12 -8.08
CA VAL A 20 -56.50 -22.48 -8.93
C VAL A 20 -55.25 -22.76 -8.07
N GLY A 21 -55.23 -22.29 -6.82
CA GLY A 21 -54.19 -22.63 -5.83
C GLY A 21 -54.32 -24.05 -5.24
N ALA A 22 -55.48 -24.70 -5.38
CA ALA A 22 -55.73 -26.02 -4.80
C ALA A 22 -55.49 -27.20 -5.76
N MET A 23 -55.28 -26.97 -7.06
CA MET A 23 -54.97 -28.02 -8.04
C MET A 23 -53.49 -28.11 -8.45
N PHE A 24 -52.64 -27.16 -8.03
CA PHE A 24 -51.18 -27.24 -8.15
C PHE A 24 -50.47 -27.67 -6.85
N LEU A 25 -51.23 -27.91 -5.78
CA LEU A 25 -50.72 -28.35 -4.47
C LEU A 25 -51.19 -29.74 -4.06
N GLY A 26 -51.78 -30.51 -4.99
CA GLY A 26 -52.30 -31.84 -4.70
C GLY A 26 -52.27 -32.74 -5.93
N SER A 27 -51.09 -33.25 -6.29
CA SER A 27 -50.89 -34.55 -6.94
C SER A 27 -49.48 -34.63 -7.55
N CYS A 28 -48.51 -35.05 -6.74
CA CYS A 28 -47.45 -36.01 -7.10
C CYS A 28 -46.62 -36.26 -5.83
N ALA A 29 -46.77 -37.47 -5.27
CA ALA A 29 -46.12 -38.01 -4.07
C ALA A 29 -46.59 -37.45 -2.70
N VAL A 30 -47.80 -37.85 -2.30
CA VAL A 30 -48.14 -38.14 -0.89
C VAL A 30 -47.90 -39.64 -0.67
N ASP A 31 -46.66 -40.05 -0.92
CA ASP A 31 -46.09 -41.34 -0.54
C ASP A 31 -44.56 -41.16 -0.54
N GLY A 32 -43.92 -41.30 0.61
CA GLY A 32 -42.47 -41.12 0.79
C GLY A 32 -42.04 -39.88 1.57
N PHE A 33 -42.46 -39.76 2.83
CA PHE A 33 -41.65 -39.32 3.99
C PHE A 33 -42.49 -39.70 5.22
N ASP A 34 -42.55 -41.01 5.52
CA ASP A 34 -42.94 -41.47 6.87
C ASP A 34 -41.98 -40.76 7.85
N ASP A 35 -42.39 -40.45 9.09
CA ASP A 35 -41.51 -39.89 10.15
C ASP A 35 -40.34 -40.85 10.52
N LYS A 36 -40.20 -41.94 9.76
CA LYS A 36 -39.12 -42.92 9.74
C LYS A 36 -38.06 -42.67 8.65
N GLU A 37 -38.33 -41.85 7.64
CA GLU A 37 -37.29 -41.32 6.75
C GLU A 37 -36.60 -40.13 7.43
N LYS A 38 -36.05 -40.40 8.61
CA LYS A 38 -34.93 -39.58 9.08
C LYS A 38 -33.83 -39.83 8.07
N PHE A 39 -33.35 -38.77 7.41
CA PHE A 39 -32.12 -38.83 6.63
C PHE A 39 -30.98 -39.23 7.57
N ASP A 40 -30.83 -40.53 7.76
CA ASP A 40 -29.71 -41.13 8.44
C ASP A 40 -28.68 -41.42 7.38
N ASP A 41 -27.56 -40.71 7.45
CA ASP A 41 -26.39 -40.98 6.63
C ASP A 41 -25.76 -42.35 6.90
N GLY A 42 -26.29 -43.10 7.88
CA GLY A 42 -25.86 -44.45 8.23
C GLY A 42 -24.55 -44.48 9.01
N VAL A 43 -24.00 -43.32 9.40
CA VAL A 43 -22.71 -43.21 10.09
C VAL A 43 -22.95 -43.04 11.59
N SER A 44 -22.73 -44.11 12.36
CA SER A 44 -22.87 -44.12 13.82
C SER A 44 -21.80 -44.96 14.51
N GLY A 45 -21.45 -44.61 15.75
CA GLY A 45 -20.46 -45.34 16.55
C GLY A 45 -19.02 -45.25 16.05
N VAL A 46 -18.70 -44.30 15.16
CA VAL A 46 -17.37 -44.19 14.55
C VAL A 46 -16.57 -43.02 15.10
N LYS A 47 -15.27 -43.03 14.80
CA LYS A 47 -14.40 -41.86 14.93
C LYS A 47 -14.38 -41.12 13.61
N LEU A 48 -14.70 -39.82 13.63
CA LEU A 48 -14.76 -39.01 12.43
C LEU A 48 -13.36 -38.53 12.02
N GLU A 49 -13.21 -38.19 10.74
CA GLU A 49 -12.03 -37.55 10.20
C GLU A 49 -12.34 -36.10 9.81
N SER A 50 -11.31 -35.25 9.80
CA SER A 50 -11.44 -33.87 9.35
C SER A 50 -11.48 -33.81 7.81
N PRO A 51 -12.27 -32.89 7.22
CA PRO A 51 -12.49 -32.89 5.78
C PRO A 51 -11.31 -32.31 5.00
N GLU A 52 -11.24 -32.60 3.71
CA GLU A 52 -10.35 -31.88 2.78
C GLU A 52 -10.87 -30.46 2.52
N LEU A 53 -9.94 -29.51 2.46
CA LEU A 53 -10.26 -28.08 2.35
C LEU A 53 -9.99 -27.54 0.94
N SER A 54 -10.82 -26.58 0.53
CA SER A 54 -10.65 -25.80 -0.70
C SER A 54 -10.86 -24.32 -0.39
N THR A 55 -10.20 -23.44 -1.15
CA THR A 55 -10.25 -21.99 -0.91
C THR A 55 -10.64 -21.20 -2.14
N LYS A 56 -11.35 -20.09 -1.91
CA LYS A 56 -11.69 -19.10 -2.93
C LYS A 56 -11.69 -17.71 -2.31
N THR A 57 -11.02 -16.76 -2.95
CA THR A 57 -11.11 -15.34 -2.58
C THR A 57 -12.42 -14.74 -3.08
N VAL A 58 -13.09 -13.99 -2.21
CA VAL A 58 -14.36 -13.33 -2.48
C VAL A 58 -14.24 -11.86 -2.08
N ALA A 59 -14.48 -10.97 -3.04
CA ALA A 59 -14.56 -9.54 -2.77
C ALA A 59 -15.81 -9.23 -1.92
N ALA A 60 -15.64 -8.52 -0.82
CA ALA A 60 -16.73 -8.04 0.01
C ALA A 60 -17.28 -6.69 -0.51
N SER A 61 -18.52 -6.38 -0.15
CA SER A 61 -19.18 -5.14 -0.54
C SER A 61 -18.52 -3.86 0.01
N ASP A 62 -17.70 -4.01 1.06
CA ASP A 62 -16.90 -2.92 1.64
C ASP A 62 -15.54 -2.73 0.94
N GLY A 63 -15.27 -3.50 -0.12
CA GLY A 63 -14.02 -3.46 -0.87
C GLY A 63 -12.87 -4.25 -0.25
N SER A 64 -13.08 -4.91 0.91
CA SER A 64 -12.10 -5.85 1.47
C SER A 64 -12.21 -7.23 0.85
N ASP A 65 -11.11 -7.98 0.81
CA ASP A 65 -11.14 -9.38 0.39
C ASP A 65 -11.43 -10.30 1.59
N LYS A 66 -12.18 -11.36 1.31
CA LYS A 66 -12.42 -12.46 2.24
C LYS A 66 -11.92 -13.76 1.63
N LEU A 67 -11.39 -14.64 2.47
CA LEU A 67 -11.15 -16.02 2.08
C LEU A 67 -12.36 -16.86 2.45
N GLN A 68 -12.94 -17.53 1.47
CA GLN A 68 -13.90 -18.61 1.69
C GLN A 68 -13.17 -19.94 1.68
N VAL A 69 -13.27 -20.66 2.79
CA VAL A 69 -12.82 -22.05 2.94
C VAL A 69 -14.05 -22.93 2.83
N SER A 70 -14.00 -23.97 2.00
CA SER A 70 -15.13 -24.88 1.78
C SER A 70 -14.69 -26.33 1.73
N TRP A 71 -15.56 -27.21 2.18
CA TRP A 71 -15.33 -28.66 2.22
C TRP A 71 -16.59 -29.45 1.86
N LYS A 72 -16.44 -30.77 1.73
CA LYS A 72 -17.58 -31.69 1.59
C LYS A 72 -18.13 -32.06 2.97
N VAL A 73 -19.43 -32.37 3.03
CA VAL A 73 -20.07 -32.85 4.26
C VAL A 73 -19.35 -34.12 4.74
N VAL A 74 -18.91 -34.12 5.99
CA VAL A 74 -18.51 -35.32 6.73
C VAL A 74 -19.78 -35.91 7.33
N TYR A 75 -20.23 -37.02 6.76
CA TYR A 75 -21.41 -37.73 7.26
C TYR A 75 -21.23 -38.15 8.72
N GLY A 76 -22.27 -37.98 9.52
CA GLY A 76 -22.26 -38.27 10.95
C GLY A 76 -21.66 -37.18 11.83
N ALA A 77 -21.19 -36.05 11.27
CA ALA A 77 -20.64 -34.93 12.03
C ALA A 77 -21.69 -34.20 12.88
N GLY A 78 -21.23 -33.57 13.98
CA GLY A 78 -22.03 -32.66 14.81
C GLY A 78 -21.78 -31.17 14.50
N GLY A 79 -20.95 -30.89 13.51
CA GLY A 79 -20.46 -29.56 13.14
C GLY A 79 -18.94 -29.56 12.94
N TYR A 80 -18.36 -28.38 12.77
CA TYR A 80 -16.93 -28.18 12.51
C TYR A 80 -16.39 -27.03 13.35
N GLU A 81 -15.28 -27.25 14.03
CA GLU A 81 -14.48 -26.19 14.65
C GLU A 81 -13.52 -25.62 13.59
N CYS A 82 -13.63 -24.33 13.29
CA CYS A 82 -12.89 -23.65 12.24
C CYS A 82 -12.06 -22.52 12.85
N LYS A 83 -10.76 -22.49 12.56
CA LYS A 83 -9.84 -21.44 13.00
C LYS A 83 -8.97 -20.97 11.85
N ALA A 84 -8.62 -19.69 11.85
CA ALA A 84 -7.65 -19.12 10.95
C ALA A 84 -6.69 -18.22 11.72
N TYR A 85 -5.41 -18.31 11.36
CA TYR A 85 -4.33 -17.59 12.00
C TYR A 85 -3.55 -16.80 10.95
N ASN A 86 -3.21 -15.54 11.25
CA ASN A 86 -2.09 -14.87 10.59
C ASN A 86 -0.80 -15.50 11.10
N VAL A 87 0.04 -15.97 10.17
CA VAL A 87 1.31 -16.66 10.45
C VAL A 87 2.50 -15.96 9.80
N ASP A 88 2.41 -14.65 9.57
CA ASP A 88 3.59 -13.84 9.20
C ASP A 88 4.69 -13.93 10.26
N ASP A 89 4.32 -14.13 11.53
CA ASP A 89 5.16 -14.65 12.60
C ASP A 89 4.76 -16.09 12.92
N PRO A 90 5.43 -17.11 12.35
CA PRO A 90 5.12 -18.51 12.64
C PRO A 90 5.33 -18.90 14.10
N ASP A 91 6.20 -18.19 14.83
CA ASP A 91 6.47 -18.46 16.24
C ASP A 91 5.39 -17.85 17.16
N ASN A 92 4.70 -16.81 16.69
CA ASN A 92 3.61 -16.13 17.40
C ASN A 92 2.37 -15.95 16.51
N PRO A 93 1.68 -17.05 16.11
CA PRO A 93 0.53 -16.97 15.22
C PRO A 93 -0.64 -16.21 15.88
N GLU A 94 -1.22 -15.24 15.17
CA GLU A 94 -2.33 -14.43 15.65
C GLU A 94 -3.67 -14.99 15.14
N GLU A 95 -4.60 -15.34 16.03
CA GLU A 95 -5.94 -15.78 15.64
C GLU A 95 -6.72 -14.62 14.99
N VAL A 96 -7.11 -14.78 13.73
CA VAL A 96 -7.88 -13.78 12.98
C VAL A 96 -9.35 -14.14 12.85
N ALA A 97 -9.69 -15.42 13.02
CA ALA A 97 -11.07 -15.89 13.07
C ALA A 97 -11.16 -17.27 13.75
N SER A 98 -12.24 -17.47 14.52
CA SER A 98 -12.58 -18.75 15.14
C SER A 98 -14.10 -18.88 15.19
N ASP A 99 -14.64 -20.02 14.76
CA ASP A 99 -16.08 -20.29 14.79
C ASP A 99 -16.38 -21.80 14.88
N THR A 100 -17.60 -22.14 15.29
CA THR A 100 -18.15 -23.49 15.21
C THR A 100 -19.37 -23.48 14.30
N ILE A 101 -19.29 -24.22 13.18
CA ILE A 101 -20.31 -24.15 12.14
C ILE A 101 -20.96 -25.50 11.86
N ASP A 102 -22.25 -25.49 11.54
CA ASP A 102 -23.01 -26.66 11.07
C ASP A 102 -22.96 -26.79 9.53
N GLY A 103 -22.52 -25.74 8.84
CA GLY A 103 -22.35 -25.71 7.38
C GLY A 103 -20.99 -26.23 6.92
N THR A 104 -20.78 -26.25 5.60
CA THR A 104 -19.53 -26.72 4.96
C THR A 104 -18.66 -25.59 4.41
N SER A 105 -18.82 -24.38 4.94
CA SER A 105 -18.04 -23.23 4.51
C SER A 105 -17.80 -22.24 5.65
N PHE A 106 -16.56 -21.76 5.75
CA PHE A 106 -16.10 -20.75 6.70
C PHE A 106 -15.51 -19.56 5.94
N GLN A 107 -15.76 -18.33 6.41
CA GLN A 107 -15.23 -17.13 5.77
C GLN A 107 -14.60 -16.19 6.80
N PHE A 108 -13.48 -15.58 6.43
CA PHE A 108 -12.83 -14.54 7.23
C PHE A 108 -12.19 -13.48 6.33
N LYS A 109 -11.98 -12.28 6.87
CA LYS A 109 -11.30 -11.18 6.16
C LYS A 109 -9.81 -11.50 6.02
N ILE A 110 -9.24 -11.20 4.86
CA ILE A 110 -7.80 -11.33 4.61
C ILE A 110 -7.18 -9.97 4.33
N ALA A 111 -5.90 -9.85 4.63
CA ALA A 111 -5.07 -8.68 4.37
C ALA A 111 -4.09 -8.96 3.23
N GLU A 112 -3.66 -7.91 2.55
CA GLU A 112 -2.59 -7.98 1.54
C GLU A 112 -1.27 -8.43 2.20
N ASP A 113 -0.43 -9.11 1.42
CA ASP A 113 0.90 -9.62 1.83
C ASP A 113 0.92 -10.28 3.21
N THR A 114 0.01 -11.24 3.42
CA THR A 114 -0.15 -11.97 4.68
C THR A 114 -0.22 -13.47 4.42
N ASN A 115 0.48 -14.23 5.26
CA ASN A 115 0.41 -15.68 5.29
C ASN A 115 -0.59 -16.15 6.34
N TYR A 116 -1.34 -17.18 6.01
CA TYR A 116 -2.39 -17.75 6.85
C TYR A 116 -2.24 -19.24 7.03
N LYS A 117 -2.58 -19.70 8.24
CA LYS A 117 -2.87 -21.11 8.52
C LYS A 117 -4.34 -21.26 8.86
N ILE A 118 -5.04 -22.12 8.14
CA ILE A 118 -6.43 -22.49 8.41
C ILE A 118 -6.45 -23.89 9.03
N ALA A 119 -7.29 -24.08 10.05
CA ALA A 119 -7.52 -25.37 10.69
C ALA A 119 -9.02 -25.66 10.81
N VAL A 120 -9.48 -26.79 10.26
CA VAL A 120 -10.88 -27.24 10.37
C VAL A 120 -10.91 -28.63 10.98
N ARG A 121 -11.61 -28.79 12.11
CA ARG A 121 -11.75 -30.06 12.83
C ARG A 121 -13.20 -30.51 12.88
N THR A 122 -13.47 -31.75 12.47
CA THR A 122 -14.82 -32.33 12.57
C THR A 122 -15.19 -32.62 14.02
N LEU A 123 -16.33 -32.09 14.46
CA LEU A 123 -16.88 -32.33 15.79
C LEU A 123 -17.73 -33.59 15.82
N GLY A 124 -17.65 -34.31 16.93
CA GLY A 124 -18.42 -35.54 17.17
C GLY A 124 -19.91 -35.27 17.28
N ASN A 125 -20.71 -36.30 17.05
CA ASN A 125 -22.16 -36.24 17.15
C ASN A 125 -22.65 -37.21 18.22
N LYS A 126 -23.02 -36.65 19.40
CA LYS A 126 -23.49 -37.44 20.55
C LYS A 126 -24.74 -38.26 20.23
N ALA A 127 -25.66 -37.74 19.40
CA ALA A 127 -26.88 -38.46 19.03
C ALA A 127 -26.59 -39.71 18.19
N LYS A 128 -25.47 -39.73 17.46
CA LYS A 128 -25.02 -40.85 16.63
C LYS A 128 -23.90 -41.69 17.28
N ASN A 129 -23.54 -41.40 18.53
CA ASN A 129 -22.38 -42.00 19.21
C ASN A 129 -21.07 -41.86 18.41
N ASN A 130 -20.93 -40.80 17.61
CA ASN A 130 -19.72 -40.51 16.85
C ASN A 130 -18.78 -39.63 17.67
N THR A 131 -17.51 -39.98 17.68
CA THR A 131 -16.45 -39.18 18.33
C THR A 131 -15.83 -38.20 17.34
N GLU A 132 -15.35 -37.07 17.85
CA GLU A 132 -14.68 -36.03 17.07
C GLU A 132 -13.37 -36.52 16.44
N ALA A 133 -12.90 -35.80 15.42
CA ALA A 133 -11.60 -36.05 14.83
C ALA A 133 -10.47 -35.68 15.80
N ASP A 134 -9.39 -36.48 15.79
CA ASP A 134 -8.20 -36.24 16.64
C ASP A 134 -7.49 -34.93 16.28
N LYS A 135 -7.46 -34.60 15.00
CA LYS A 135 -6.70 -33.49 14.44
C LYS A 135 -7.55 -32.73 13.44
N ALA A 136 -7.32 -31.42 13.38
CA ALA A 136 -7.82 -30.61 12.30
C ALA A 136 -7.12 -30.97 10.99
N THR A 137 -7.81 -30.78 9.86
CA THR A 137 -7.12 -30.58 8.58
C THR A 137 -6.56 -29.17 8.57
N GLU A 138 -5.26 -29.03 8.31
CA GLU A 138 -4.58 -27.76 8.19
C GLU A 138 -4.33 -27.40 6.72
N LEU A 139 -4.49 -26.12 6.38
CA LEU A 139 -4.22 -25.59 5.04
C LEU A 139 -3.45 -24.27 5.17
N GLU A 140 -2.33 -24.17 4.45
CA GLU A 140 -1.60 -22.91 4.27
C GLU A 140 -2.21 -22.11 3.13
N TYR A 141 -2.30 -20.80 3.32
CA TYR A 141 -2.80 -19.87 2.30
C TYR A 141 -2.00 -18.57 2.37
N SER A 142 -1.65 -18.01 1.22
CA SER A 142 -0.88 -16.77 1.15
C SER A 142 -1.51 -15.79 0.17
N THR A 143 -1.58 -14.52 0.55
CA THR A 143 -1.96 -13.42 -0.35
C THR A 143 -0.76 -12.82 -1.08
N LEU A 144 0.45 -13.32 -0.83
CA LEU A 144 1.66 -12.84 -1.48
C LEU A 144 1.73 -13.30 -2.94
N VAL A 145 2.22 -12.44 -3.83
CA VAL A 145 2.56 -12.82 -5.20
C VAL A 145 3.66 -13.90 -5.14
N PRO A 146 3.53 -15.04 -5.84
CA PRO A 146 4.57 -16.06 -5.88
C PRO A 146 5.91 -15.44 -6.33
N ALA A 147 6.96 -15.69 -5.57
CA ALA A 147 8.26 -15.05 -5.78
C ALA A 147 9.36 -16.04 -6.10
N LYS A 148 10.36 -15.56 -6.83
CA LYS A 148 11.65 -16.23 -6.96
C LYS A 148 12.58 -15.75 -5.86
N THR A 149 13.01 -16.67 -4.99
CA THR A 149 13.93 -16.36 -3.90
C THR A 149 15.34 -16.07 -4.43
N ILE A 150 15.92 -14.96 -4.00
CA ILE A 150 17.31 -14.61 -4.26
C ILE A 150 18.17 -15.24 -3.14
N PRO A 151 19.19 -16.04 -3.45
CA PRO A 151 20.03 -16.67 -2.43
C PRO A 151 20.80 -15.63 -1.60
N ASN A 152 20.85 -15.82 -0.29
CA ASN A 152 21.60 -14.96 0.62
C ASN A 152 23.08 -14.78 0.19
N ASN A 153 23.66 -13.61 0.45
CA ASN A 153 25.00 -13.20 0.04
C ASN A 153 25.23 -13.09 -1.49
N SER A 154 24.16 -13.03 -2.28
CA SER A 154 24.26 -12.81 -3.73
C SER A 154 24.27 -11.32 -4.10
N ASP A 155 24.71 -11.04 -5.32
CA ASP A 155 24.41 -9.77 -5.98
C ASP A 155 22.99 -9.79 -6.55
N ILE A 156 22.12 -8.89 -6.07
CA ILE A 156 20.72 -8.85 -6.49
C ILE A 156 20.55 -8.39 -7.95
N SER A 157 21.46 -7.55 -8.45
CA SER A 157 21.39 -7.01 -9.80
C SER A 157 21.70 -8.08 -10.84
N GLU A 158 22.72 -8.91 -10.59
CA GLU A 158 23.07 -10.07 -11.41
C GLU A 158 21.97 -11.14 -11.39
N PHE A 159 21.46 -11.45 -10.19
CA PHE A 159 20.41 -12.46 -10.07
C PHE A 159 19.13 -12.03 -10.78
N ILE A 160 18.68 -10.79 -10.60
CA ILE A 160 17.47 -10.29 -11.27
C ILE A 160 17.70 -10.26 -12.78
N ALA A 161 18.85 -9.77 -13.26
CA ALA A 161 19.14 -9.75 -14.70
C ALA A 161 19.09 -11.15 -15.34
N ALA A 162 19.57 -12.18 -14.64
CA ALA A 162 19.56 -13.56 -15.13
C ALA A 162 18.17 -14.23 -15.07
N ASN A 163 17.24 -13.69 -14.27
CA ASN A 163 15.99 -14.39 -13.93
C ASN A 163 14.71 -13.60 -14.24
N LEU A 164 14.81 -12.32 -14.61
CA LEU A 164 13.68 -11.50 -15.02
C LEU A 164 13.11 -12.04 -16.33
N GLN A 165 11.82 -12.33 -16.34
CA GLN A 165 11.09 -12.78 -17.53
C GLN A 165 10.15 -11.70 -17.99
N GLU A 166 9.90 -11.61 -19.30
CA GLU A 166 8.86 -10.72 -19.81
C GLU A 166 7.48 -11.30 -19.50
N SER A 167 6.63 -10.52 -18.82
CA SER A 167 5.26 -10.92 -18.51
C SER A 167 4.34 -9.71 -18.37
N ASP A 168 3.08 -9.93 -18.71
CA ASP A 168 1.96 -9.02 -18.43
C ASP A 168 1.42 -9.15 -16.99
N LYS A 169 1.74 -10.26 -16.31
CA LYS A 169 1.39 -10.52 -14.92
C LYS A 169 2.44 -9.95 -13.96
N GLU A 170 1.99 -9.66 -12.74
CA GLU A 170 2.90 -9.29 -11.67
C GLU A 170 3.81 -10.46 -11.30
N GLN A 171 5.12 -10.21 -11.30
CA GLN A 171 6.16 -11.15 -10.87
C GLN A 171 6.79 -10.65 -9.57
N ALA A 172 7.38 -11.55 -8.81
CA ALA A 172 8.06 -11.17 -7.58
C ALA A 172 9.46 -11.79 -7.42
N PHE A 173 10.34 -11.01 -6.80
CA PHE A 173 11.61 -11.48 -6.23
C PHE A 173 11.57 -11.29 -4.72
N GLU A 174 12.06 -12.29 -4.00
CA GLU A 174 12.03 -12.31 -2.54
C GLU A 174 13.43 -12.56 -1.96
N LEU A 175 13.82 -11.75 -0.98
CA LEU A 175 15.04 -11.92 -0.22
C LEU A 175 14.76 -12.81 1.00
N GLU A 176 15.68 -13.72 1.32
CA GLU A 176 15.62 -14.53 2.53
C GLU A 176 15.58 -13.67 3.80
N ALA A 177 14.90 -14.16 4.84
CA ALA A 177 14.77 -13.50 6.13
C ALA A 177 16.14 -13.19 6.75
N GLY A 178 16.38 -11.93 7.09
CA GLY A 178 17.64 -11.45 7.67
C GLY A 178 18.85 -11.56 6.72
N GLY A 179 18.64 -11.86 5.44
CA GLY A 179 19.72 -12.04 4.48
C GLY A 179 20.48 -10.74 4.22
N THR A 180 21.73 -10.86 3.81
CA THR A 180 22.61 -9.74 3.42
C THR A 180 22.95 -9.87 1.94
N TYR A 181 22.87 -8.75 1.22
CA TYR A 181 23.03 -8.72 -0.23
C TYR A 181 23.80 -7.49 -0.67
N THR A 182 24.36 -7.57 -1.88
CA THR A 182 24.90 -6.40 -2.59
C THR A 182 24.06 -6.12 -3.83
N CYS A 183 24.02 -4.85 -4.25
CA CYS A 183 23.46 -4.41 -5.52
C CYS A 183 24.54 -3.60 -6.23
N ASN A 184 25.50 -4.29 -6.87
CA ASN A 184 26.67 -3.62 -7.44
C ASN A 184 26.32 -2.81 -8.69
N ASN A 185 25.30 -3.21 -9.44
CA ASN A 185 24.81 -2.51 -10.62
C ASN A 185 23.34 -2.10 -10.44
N SER A 186 22.87 -1.18 -11.27
CA SER A 186 21.45 -0.85 -11.32
C SER A 186 20.60 -2.02 -11.80
N ILE A 187 19.42 -2.16 -11.22
CA ILE A 187 18.37 -3.08 -11.68
C ILE A 187 17.47 -2.30 -12.64
N ASP A 188 17.05 -2.89 -13.76
CA ASP A 188 15.94 -2.35 -14.55
C ASP A 188 14.88 -3.43 -14.78
N PHE A 189 13.72 -3.24 -14.15
CA PHE A 189 12.57 -4.12 -14.29
C PHE A 189 11.82 -3.95 -15.62
N LYS A 190 12.21 -2.95 -16.42
CA LYS A 190 11.65 -2.64 -17.74
C LYS A 190 10.13 -2.43 -17.64
N GLY A 191 9.36 -2.96 -18.58
CA GLY A 191 7.89 -2.90 -18.60
C GLY A 191 7.18 -3.94 -17.73
N ASN A 192 7.88 -4.68 -16.87
CA ASN A 192 7.26 -5.73 -16.06
C ASN A 192 6.68 -5.18 -14.76
N LYS A 193 5.50 -5.67 -14.36
CA LYS A 193 4.93 -5.37 -13.03
C LYS A 193 5.67 -6.19 -11.99
N MET A 194 6.27 -5.52 -11.00
CA MET A 194 7.16 -6.20 -10.04
C MET A 194 6.79 -5.95 -8.58
N THR A 195 6.92 -7.00 -7.78
CA THR A 195 7.12 -6.92 -6.34
C THR A 195 8.55 -7.35 -6.01
N PHE A 196 9.34 -6.46 -5.42
CA PHE A 196 10.64 -6.79 -4.85
C PHE A 196 10.55 -6.68 -3.33
N ARG A 197 10.69 -7.80 -2.62
CA ARG A 197 10.43 -7.83 -1.17
C ARG A 197 11.46 -8.61 -0.38
N GLY A 198 11.59 -8.29 0.90
CA GLY A 198 12.23 -9.13 1.90
C GLY A 198 11.18 -9.80 2.80
N ASN A 199 11.64 -10.28 3.95
CA ASN A 199 10.77 -10.83 4.99
C ASN A 199 10.24 -9.73 5.91
N LYS A 200 8.96 -9.83 6.31
CA LYS A 200 8.21 -8.82 7.08
C LYS A 200 8.74 -8.57 8.50
N LEU A 201 9.36 -9.57 9.12
CA LEU A 201 9.86 -9.48 10.51
C LEU A 201 11.37 -9.29 10.55
N SER A 202 12.07 -10.02 9.70
CA SER A 202 13.53 -9.99 9.59
C SER A 202 13.91 -9.43 8.23
N HIS A 203 13.89 -8.11 8.13
CA HIS A 203 14.21 -7.41 6.89
C HIS A 203 15.63 -7.78 6.42
N ALA A 204 15.76 -8.06 5.12
CA ALA A 204 17.05 -8.23 4.50
C ALA A 204 17.80 -6.89 4.40
N LEU A 205 19.13 -6.95 4.44
CA LEU A 205 20.03 -5.82 4.21
C LEU A 205 20.56 -5.86 2.78
N VAL A 206 20.33 -4.80 2.01
CA VAL A 206 20.88 -4.59 0.67
C VAL A 206 21.87 -3.44 0.71
N THR A 207 23.15 -3.71 0.42
CA THR A 207 24.16 -2.68 0.24
C THR A 207 24.19 -2.23 -1.22
N MET A 208 23.82 -0.98 -1.48
CA MET A 208 23.76 -0.40 -2.82
C MET A 208 25.16 0.06 -3.26
N GLY A 209 25.59 -0.39 -4.44
CA GLY A 209 26.88 -0.06 -5.04
C GLY A 209 26.98 1.39 -5.56
N GLU A 210 28.18 1.76 -6.01
CA GLU A 210 28.42 3.07 -6.63
C GLU A 210 27.61 3.22 -7.92
N GLY A 211 26.60 4.09 -7.90
CA GLY A 211 25.76 4.37 -9.06
C GLY A 211 24.56 3.43 -9.21
N ALA A 212 24.37 2.47 -8.30
CA ALA A 212 23.22 1.57 -8.34
C ALA A 212 21.91 2.31 -8.03
N ALA A 213 20.90 2.01 -8.84
CA ALA A 213 19.51 2.44 -8.68
C ALA A 213 18.57 1.31 -9.11
N ILE A 214 17.29 1.41 -8.71
CA ILE A 214 16.24 0.47 -9.09
C ILE A 214 15.33 1.17 -10.10
N TYR A 215 15.42 0.76 -11.36
CA TYR A 215 14.64 1.29 -12.46
C TYR A 215 13.37 0.46 -12.73
N THR A 216 12.32 1.16 -13.16
CA THR A 216 11.08 0.53 -13.67
C THR A 216 10.39 1.40 -14.71
N SER A 217 9.62 0.80 -15.61
CA SER A 217 8.66 1.48 -16.49
C SER A 217 7.20 1.08 -16.24
N ALA A 218 6.97 0.21 -15.27
CA ALA A 218 5.66 -0.32 -14.88
C ALA A 218 5.51 -0.32 -13.35
N GLN A 219 4.45 -0.96 -12.84
CA GLN A 219 4.22 -1.11 -11.40
C GLN A 219 5.48 -1.61 -10.69
N LEU A 220 5.83 -0.99 -9.57
CA LEU A 220 6.88 -1.49 -8.69
C LEU A 220 6.43 -1.39 -7.23
N LYS A 221 6.46 -2.51 -6.53
CA LYS A 221 6.28 -2.58 -5.08
C LYS A 221 7.61 -3.00 -4.45
N VAL A 222 8.17 -2.18 -3.56
CA VAL A 222 9.35 -2.47 -2.76
C VAL A 222 8.94 -2.60 -1.31
N LYS A 223 9.13 -3.78 -0.70
CA LYS A 223 8.59 -4.09 0.63
C LYS A 223 9.58 -4.79 1.57
N PHE A 224 9.61 -4.44 2.84
CA PHE A 224 10.32 -5.22 3.89
C PHE A 224 11.83 -5.35 3.68
N ILE A 225 12.50 -4.28 3.22
CA ILE A 225 13.94 -4.27 2.94
C ILE A 225 14.63 -3.08 3.61
N ASN A 226 15.82 -3.33 4.15
CA ASN A 226 16.75 -2.30 4.60
C ASN A 226 17.79 -2.05 3.51
N PHE A 227 17.90 -0.80 3.05
CA PHE A 227 18.87 -0.38 2.04
C PHE A 227 19.97 0.46 2.69
N ASP A 228 21.22 0.04 2.53
CA ASP A 228 22.38 0.88 2.78
C ASP A 228 22.82 1.57 1.50
N CYS A 229 22.52 2.86 1.37
CA CYS A 229 22.88 3.68 0.22
C CYS A 229 24.20 4.46 0.44
N SER A 230 25.00 4.12 1.46
CA SER A 230 26.20 4.90 1.83
C SER A 230 27.22 5.03 0.71
N ALA A 231 27.39 3.99 -0.11
CA ALA A 231 28.30 3.99 -1.26
C ALA A 231 27.70 4.65 -2.51
N THR A 232 26.39 4.94 -2.54
CA THR A 232 25.75 5.44 -3.75
C THR A 232 26.29 6.81 -4.16
N THR A 233 26.50 6.95 -5.47
CA THR A 233 26.86 8.21 -6.14
C THR A 233 25.82 8.62 -7.20
N HIS A 234 24.77 7.81 -7.36
CA HIS A 234 23.68 8.03 -8.31
C HIS A 234 22.99 9.38 -8.08
N LYS A 235 22.72 10.10 -9.17
CA LYS A 235 21.98 11.36 -9.16
C LYS A 235 20.55 11.08 -9.61
N GLY A 236 19.59 11.38 -8.75
CA GLY A 236 18.19 11.02 -8.93
C GLY A 236 17.66 10.22 -7.74
N GLY A 237 16.72 9.32 -8.01
CA GLY A 237 16.09 8.47 -7.01
C GLY A 237 16.82 7.15 -6.83
N ILE A 238 16.85 6.60 -5.61
CA ILE A 238 17.21 5.18 -5.40
C ILE A 238 16.22 4.29 -6.15
N ILE A 239 14.94 4.69 -6.18
CA ILE A 239 13.92 4.14 -7.06
C ILE A 239 13.62 5.20 -8.12
N GLU A 240 13.75 4.83 -9.39
CA GLU A 240 13.66 5.78 -10.49
C GLU A 240 12.92 5.19 -11.69
N MET A 241 12.23 6.04 -12.45
CA MET A 241 11.66 5.61 -13.73
C MET A 241 12.78 5.31 -14.72
N SER A 242 12.63 4.25 -15.52
CA SER A 242 13.68 3.82 -16.45
C SER A 242 14.06 4.95 -17.41
N PRO A 243 15.36 5.07 -17.72
CA PRO A 243 15.85 5.98 -18.76
C PRO A 243 15.44 5.57 -20.18
N GLU A 244 15.07 4.31 -20.37
CA GLU A 244 14.73 3.72 -21.68
C GLU A 244 13.35 3.04 -21.61
N PRO A 245 12.27 3.80 -21.36
CA PRO A 245 10.94 3.24 -21.25
C PRO A 245 10.43 2.68 -22.58
N PRO A 246 9.68 1.56 -22.56
CA PRO A 246 9.11 1.00 -23.77
C PRO A 246 8.06 1.95 -24.37
N ALA A 247 7.89 1.91 -25.69
CA ALA A 247 6.94 2.75 -26.41
C ALA A 247 5.49 2.60 -25.91
N SER A 248 5.15 1.41 -25.40
CA SER A 248 3.85 1.11 -24.76
C SER A 248 3.55 2.00 -23.55
N CYS A 249 4.56 2.60 -22.91
CA CYS A 249 4.38 3.55 -21.81
C CYS A 249 3.96 4.94 -22.28
N SER A 250 3.96 5.25 -23.58
CA SER A 250 3.51 6.58 -24.06
C SER A 250 2.01 6.79 -23.81
N ALA A 251 1.61 8.05 -23.56
CA ALA A 251 0.20 8.42 -23.42
C ALA A 251 -0.61 8.01 -24.67
N GLU A 252 -0.02 8.12 -25.86
CA GLU A 252 -0.62 7.69 -27.13
C GLU A 252 -0.90 6.19 -27.14
N SER A 253 0.09 5.36 -26.82
CA SER A 253 -0.06 3.90 -26.80
C SER A 253 -1.06 3.41 -25.75
N GLN A 254 -1.22 4.16 -24.65
CA GLN A 254 -2.20 3.84 -23.60
C GLN A 254 -3.58 4.48 -23.82
N GLY A 255 -3.75 5.31 -24.85
CA GLY A 255 -4.99 6.05 -25.08
C GLY A 255 -5.34 7.08 -23.99
N VAL A 256 -4.35 7.56 -23.25
CA VAL A 256 -4.54 8.54 -22.16
C VAL A 256 -4.51 9.95 -22.74
N GLY A 257 -5.69 10.59 -22.81
CA GLY A 257 -5.82 11.98 -23.25
C GLY A 257 -5.34 12.98 -22.21
N ALA A 258 -4.81 14.12 -22.67
CA ALA A 258 -4.50 15.27 -21.82
C ALA A 258 -5.58 16.35 -21.94
N GLY A 259 -6.09 16.83 -20.80
CA GLY A 259 -7.16 17.82 -20.76
C GLY A 259 -6.80 19.13 -21.48
N LYS A 260 -5.56 19.60 -21.29
CA LYS A 260 -5.05 20.81 -21.98
C LYS A 260 -4.60 20.57 -23.42
N ASN A 261 -4.65 19.33 -23.89
CA ASN A 261 -4.42 18.98 -25.30
C ASN A 261 -5.73 18.62 -26.02
N GLY A 262 -6.86 19.18 -25.58
CA GLY A 262 -8.17 18.92 -26.18
C GLY A 262 -8.60 17.45 -26.09
N GLY A 263 -8.13 16.72 -25.08
CA GLY A 263 -8.39 15.29 -24.91
C GLY A 263 -7.50 14.37 -25.75
N LYS A 264 -6.60 14.92 -26.58
CA LYS A 264 -5.61 14.11 -27.31
C LYS A 264 -4.44 13.72 -26.39
N PRO A 265 -3.79 12.57 -26.63
CA PRO A 265 -2.58 12.21 -25.89
C PRO A 265 -1.49 13.27 -26.00
N ALA A 266 -0.78 13.54 -24.91
CA ALA A 266 0.41 14.39 -24.91
C ALA A 266 1.67 13.57 -25.22
N ASP A 267 2.76 14.24 -25.60
CA ASP A 267 4.05 13.59 -25.87
C ASP A 267 4.79 13.30 -24.55
N VAL A 268 4.25 12.37 -23.78
CA VAL A 268 4.69 12.04 -22.41
C VAL A 268 4.54 10.55 -22.15
N TYR A 269 5.39 9.99 -21.29
CA TYR A 269 5.18 8.65 -20.76
C TYR A 269 4.19 8.70 -19.58
N ILE A 270 3.34 7.69 -19.45
CA ILE A 270 2.36 7.59 -18.37
C ILE A 270 2.60 6.30 -17.60
N LEU A 271 2.68 6.41 -16.27
CA LEU A 271 2.59 5.25 -15.39
C LEU A 271 1.22 5.32 -14.69
N GLN A 272 0.31 4.40 -15.05
CA GLN A 272 -1.02 4.32 -14.41
C GLN A 272 -1.01 3.45 -13.14
N ASP A 273 -0.19 2.42 -13.11
CA ASP A 273 -0.01 1.56 -11.95
C ASP A 273 0.83 2.24 -10.84
N PRO A 274 0.73 1.82 -9.58
CA PRO A 274 1.40 2.51 -8.49
C PRO A 274 2.90 2.16 -8.37
N ILE A 275 3.67 3.10 -7.84
CA ILE A 275 4.95 2.84 -7.18
C ILE A 275 4.70 2.79 -5.67
N ILE A 276 5.02 1.68 -5.03
CA ILE A 276 4.79 1.46 -3.59
C ILE A 276 6.12 1.15 -2.91
N ILE A 277 6.47 1.93 -1.90
CA ILE A 277 7.58 1.72 -0.99
C ILE A 277 6.95 1.51 0.38
N GLN A 278 7.07 0.32 0.94
CA GLN A 278 6.35 -0.03 2.16
C GLN A 278 7.22 -0.80 3.14
N ASP A 279 7.18 -0.42 4.42
CA ASP A 279 7.91 -1.12 5.48
C ASP A 279 9.40 -1.28 5.13
N CYS A 280 10.02 -0.21 4.62
CA CYS A 280 11.43 -0.20 4.21
C CYS A 280 12.23 0.81 5.05
N ALA A 281 13.53 0.58 5.17
CA ALA A 281 14.46 1.55 5.73
C ALA A 281 15.56 1.91 4.73
N PHE A 282 15.86 3.19 4.57
CA PHE A 282 16.89 3.66 3.64
C PHE A 282 17.91 4.50 4.40
N LYS A 283 19.15 4.02 4.46
CA LYS A 283 20.29 4.71 5.07
C LYS A 283 21.05 5.52 4.02
N ASN A 284 21.45 6.74 4.37
CA ASN A 284 22.37 7.59 3.62
C ASN A 284 21.96 7.87 2.16
N VAL A 285 20.68 8.09 1.89
CA VAL A 285 20.21 8.50 0.56
C VAL A 285 20.76 9.88 0.20
N ILE A 286 21.49 9.99 -0.90
CA ILE A 286 22.28 11.20 -1.23
C ILE A 286 21.55 12.24 -2.09
N ASP A 287 20.41 11.90 -2.71
CA ASP A 287 19.66 12.80 -3.58
C ASP A 287 18.14 12.69 -3.41
N GLY A 288 17.51 11.69 -4.04
CA GLY A 288 16.07 11.41 -3.94
C GLY A 288 15.76 9.97 -3.55
N LEU A 289 14.56 9.75 -3.00
CA LEU A 289 14.02 8.41 -2.78
C LEU A 289 13.36 7.89 -4.07
N PHE A 290 12.43 8.68 -4.61
CA PHE A 290 11.73 8.43 -5.87
C PHE A 290 11.99 9.54 -6.88
N SER A 291 12.24 9.18 -8.14
CA SER A 291 12.50 10.11 -9.23
C SER A 291 11.91 9.65 -10.56
N VAL A 292 11.47 10.58 -11.41
CA VAL A 292 11.13 10.30 -12.81
C VAL A 292 12.34 10.27 -13.74
N GLY A 293 13.52 10.60 -13.23
CA GLY A 293 14.79 10.53 -13.95
C GLY A 293 14.86 11.52 -15.12
N GLN A 294 15.32 11.04 -16.28
CA GLN A 294 15.57 11.87 -17.47
C GLN A 294 14.42 11.94 -18.46
N CYS A 295 13.41 11.09 -18.30
CA CYS A 295 12.24 11.05 -19.16
C CYS A 295 11.10 11.87 -18.56
N SER A 296 10.21 12.36 -19.42
CA SER A 296 9.03 13.10 -18.98
C SER A 296 7.89 12.14 -18.71
N TRP A 297 7.48 12.09 -17.45
CA TRP A 297 6.47 11.18 -16.96
C TRP A 297 5.27 11.92 -16.33
N GLY A 298 4.07 11.42 -16.62
CA GLY A 298 2.91 11.54 -15.75
C GLY A 298 2.79 10.28 -14.91
N ILE A 299 3.00 10.39 -13.60
CA ILE A 299 2.89 9.28 -12.65
C ILE A 299 1.54 9.34 -11.96
N ALA A 300 0.75 8.26 -12.00
CA ALA A 300 -0.57 8.25 -11.39
C ALA A 300 -0.50 8.17 -9.86
N ASP A 301 0.40 7.37 -9.29
CA ASP A 301 0.41 7.10 -7.86
C ASP A 301 1.81 6.70 -7.33
N VAL A 302 2.26 7.37 -6.27
CA VAL A 302 3.48 7.05 -5.52
C VAL A 302 3.16 6.98 -4.04
N ARG A 303 3.53 5.88 -3.39
CA ARG A 303 3.24 5.64 -1.97
C ARG A 303 4.52 5.32 -1.19
N VAL A 304 4.71 5.97 -0.06
CA VAL A 304 5.73 5.67 0.96
C VAL A 304 5.01 5.39 2.26
N MET A 305 5.02 4.15 2.71
CA MET A 305 4.24 3.72 3.86
C MET A 305 5.12 2.98 4.84
N ASN A 306 4.88 3.20 6.12
CA ASN A 306 5.56 2.50 7.18
C ASN A 306 7.11 2.51 7.08
N SER A 307 7.72 3.56 6.52
CA SER A 307 9.14 3.53 6.14
C SER A 307 9.98 4.56 6.90
N VAL A 308 11.28 4.30 7.03
CA VAL A 308 12.27 5.24 7.58
C VAL A 308 13.28 5.60 6.51
N VAL A 309 13.35 6.88 6.13
CA VAL A 309 14.22 7.36 5.05
C VAL A 309 15.18 8.39 5.64
N GLN A 310 16.44 7.98 5.80
CA GLN A 310 17.54 8.83 6.21
C GLN A 310 18.30 9.33 4.98
N MET A 311 18.23 10.62 4.75
CA MET A 311 19.00 11.33 3.74
C MET A 311 20.36 11.73 4.31
N ARG A 312 21.37 11.74 3.45
CA ARG A 312 22.70 12.37 3.64
C ARG A 312 22.96 13.30 2.45
N ASN A 313 22.07 14.27 2.29
CA ASN A 313 22.03 15.13 1.12
C ASN A 313 22.35 16.58 1.52
N ASP A 314 23.53 17.07 1.16
CA ASP A 314 23.99 18.46 1.39
C ASP A 314 23.66 19.41 0.21
N GLY A 315 23.01 18.89 -0.83
CA GLY A 315 22.61 19.60 -2.04
C GLY A 315 23.75 19.98 -2.97
N LYS A 316 24.99 19.56 -2.71
CA LYS A 316 26.12 19.85 -3.61
C LYS A 316 26.12 18.94 -4.84
N LYS A 317 25.71 17.68 -4.70
CA LYS A 317 25.71 16.69 -5.80
C LYS A 317 24.66 16.99 -6.87
N ASN A 318 23.45 17.34 -6.45
CA ASN A 318 22.33 17.72 -7.32
C ASN A 318 21.56 18.90 -6.73
N SER A 319 21.92 20.12 -7.15
CA SER A 319 21.15 21.29 -6.78
C SER A 319 19.78 21.26 -7.46
N ASN A 320 18.71 21.36 -6.68
CA ASN A 320 17.29 21.30 -7.10
C ASN A 320 16.65 19.90 -7.22
N GLY A 321 17.30 18.83 -6.78
CA GLY A 321 16.63 17.53 -6.62
C GLY A 321 15.50 17.56 -5.57
N ALA A 322 14.80 16.44 -5.42
CA ALA A 322 13.78 16.26 -4.40
C ALA A 322 13.70 14.81 -3.91
N ILE A 323 13.16 14.60 -2.69
CA ILE A 323 12.96 13.24 -2.16
C ILE A 323 11.92 12.50 -3.01
N ILE A 324 10.80 13.15 -3.30
CA ILE A 324 9.79 12.67 -4.25
C ILE A 324 9.79 13.62 -5.45
N CYS A 325 10.40 13.17 -6.54
CA CYS A 325 10.76 14.00 -7.69
C CYS A 325 9.99 13.58 -8.96
N GLY A 326 8.87 14.27 -9.22
CA GLY A 326 8.19 14.29 -10.52
C GLY A 326 8.80 15.28 -11.52
N PHE A 327 10.00 15.81 -11.23
CA PHE A 327 10.75 16.68 -12.13
C PHE A 327 11.78 15.87 -12.92
N SER A 328 11.71 15.96 -14.24
CA SER A 328 12.64 15.33 -15.16
C SER A 328 13.87 16.20 -15.36
N ASN A 329 15.07 15.61 -15.31
CA ASN A 329 16.31 16.35 -15.56
C ASN A 329 16.70 16.40 -17.05
N GLY A 330 16.09 15.56 -17.90
CA GLY A 330 16.35 15.49 -19.34
C GLY A 330 15.15 15.87 -20.22
N PHE A 331 13.94 15.84 -19.65
CA PHE A 331 12.67 16.09 -20.34
C PHE A 331 12.42 15.21 -21.56
N LYS A 332 13.08 14.05 -21.67
CA LYS A 332 13.00 13.18 -22.84
C LYS A 332 11.58 12.66 -23.03
N ALA A 333 11.00 12.92 -24.19
CA ALA A 333 9.65 12.54 -24.55
C ALA A 333 9.62 11.29 -25.45
N PRO A 334 8.49 10.57 -25.54
CA PRO A 334 8.33 9.41 -26.44
C PRO A 334 8.70 9.69 -27.90
N SER A 335 8.43 10.88 -28.41
CA SER A 335 8.79 11.29 -29.77
C SER A 335 10.31 11.43 -30.02
N GLY A 336 11.14 11.35 -28.98
CA GLY A 336 12.56 11.73 -28.99
C GLY A 336 12.78 13.23 -28.79
N GLY A 337 11.72 14.03 -28.70
CA GLY A 337 11.76 15.46 -28.38
C GLY A 337 11.83 15.75 -26.87
N GLN A 338 11.45 16.97 -26.49
CA GLN A 338 11.35 17.40 -25.10
C GLN A 338 9.92 17.76 -24.73
N PHE A 339 9.48 17.28 -23.57
CA PHE A 339 8.18 17.63 -23.01
C PHE A 339 8.33 18.16 -21.59
N TRP A 340 7.97 19.42 -21.37
CA TRP A 340 8.25 20.15 -20.12
C TRP A 340 7.15 20.01 -19.06
N TYR A 341 6.15 19.16 -19.32
CA TYR A 341 4.97 19.02 -18.50
C TYR A 341 4.88 17.57 -18.01
N GLY A 342 4.46 17.38 -16.77
CA GLY A 342 4.53 16.09 -16.09
C GLY A 342 4.46 16.30 -14.58
N GLY A 343 4.40 15.20 -13.84
CA GLY A 343 4.23 15.27 -12.39
C GLY A 343 3.57 14.02 -11.84
N ILE A 344 3.27 14.06 -10.55
CA ILE A 344 2.72 12.93 -9.82
C ILE A 344 1.29 13.26 -9.39
N LYS A 345 0.32 12.54 -9.94
CA LYS A 345 -1.11 12.80 -9.72
C LYS A 345 -1.52 12.51 -8.28
N SER A 346 -1.09 11.38 -7.73
CA SER A 346 -1.38 10.98 -6.35
C SER A 346 -0.11 10.65 -5.58
N ILE A 347 0.03 11.20 -4.38
CA ILE A 347 1.13 10.91 -3.46
C ILE A 347 0.55 10.47 -2.12
N THR A 348 1.05 9.39 -1.56
CA THR A 348 0.72 8.95 -0.20
C THR A 348 1.99 8.79 0.62
N ILE A 349 2.08 9.46 1.77
CA ILE A 349 3.11 9.23 2.78
C ILE A 349 2.41 8.96 4.10
N LYS A 350 2.59 7.76 4.66
CA LYS A 350 1.92 7.38 5.91
C LYS A 350 2.84 6.66 6.87
N ASN A 351 2.64 6.90 8.16
CA ASN A 351 3.31 6.17 9.24
C ASN A 351 4.84 6.14 9.01
N SER A 352 5.43 7.22 8.53
CA SER A 352 6.81 7.21 8.02
C SER A 352 7.64 8.32 8.65
N THR A 353 8.95 8.06 8.76
CA THR A 353 9.93 9.05 9.16
C THR A 353 10.84 9.37 7.99
N ILE A 354 10.96 10.64 7.66
CA ILE A 354 11.86 11.11 6.61
C ILE A 354 12.71 12.23 7.19
N TYR A 355 14.03 12.05 7.18
CA TYR A 355 14.92 13.02 7.77
C TYR A 355 16.24 13.16 7.03
N ASN A 356 16.90 14.31 7.19
CA ASN A 356 18.23 14.55 6.62
C ASN A 356 19.22 14.87 7.73
N ILE A 357 20.35 14.18 7.74
CA ILE A 357 21.41 14.44 8.72
C ILE A 357 22.27 15.64 8.31
N GLU A 358 22.26 16.03 7.04
CA GLU A 358 22.98 17.17 6.49
C GLU A 358 22.11 18.44 6.38
N SER A 359 22.74 19.61 6.53
CA SER A 359 22.06 20.90 6.23
C SER A 359 21.99 21.10 4.72
N ASN A 360 20.86 21.62 4.22
CA ASN A 360 20.63 21.72 2.78
C ASN A 360 19.60 22.81 2.41
N SER A 361 20.04 23.73 1.55
CA SER A 361 19.26 24.87 1.05
C SER A 361 18.89 24.78 -0.44
N LYS A 362 19.05 23.60 -1.05
CA LYS A 362 19.00 23.42 -2.51
C LYS A 362 17.93 22.41 -2.94
N ASN A 363 17.65 21.38 -2.16
CA ASN A 363 16.70 20.31 -2.48
C ASN A 363 15.36 20.50 -1.77
N ARG A 364 14.33 19.75 -2.17
CA ARG A 364 12.93 19.91 -1.70
C ARG A 364 12.32 18.57 -1.32
N MET A 365 11.30 18.55 -0.47
CA MET A 365 10.56 17.29 -0.24
C MET A 365 9.88 16.83 -1.54
N PHE A 366 9.16 17.77 -2.19
CA PHE A 366 8.41 17.51 -3.41
C PHE A 366 8.86 18.42 -4.56
N ARG A 367 8.95 17.85 -5.76
CA ARG A 367 9.12 18.66 -6.98
C ARG A 367 8.40 18.04 -8.16
N PHE A 368 7.74 18.88 -8.93
CA PHE A 368 6.99 18.50 -10.12
C PHE A 368 7.62 19.16 -11.35
N ASN A 369 7.44 18.56 -12.53
CA ASN A 369 7.73 19.22 -13.80
C ASN A 369 6.84 20.46 -13.97
N ASN A 370 5.55 20.30 -13.74
CA ASN A 370 4.59 21.39 -13.83
C ASN A 370 3.45 21.25 -12.80
N LYS A 371 2.86 22.38 -12.41
CA LYS A 371 1.69 22.44 -11.51
C LYS A 371 0.40 21.93 -12.15
N ASP A 372 0.31 21.99 -13.47
CA ASP A 372 -0.90 21.71 -14.22
C ASP A 372 -0.86 20.26 -14.74
N LEU A 373 -1.39 19.35 -13.91
CA LEU A 373 -1.36 17.91 -14.19
C LEU A 373 -2.17 17.51 -15.44
N ASP A 374 -3.12 18.34 -15.87
CA ASP A 374 -3.93 18.12 -17.08
C ASP A 374 -3.17 18.35 -18.40
N HIS A 375 -1.89 18.72 -18.35
CA HIS A 375 -0.99 18.59 -19.49
C HIS A 375 -0.58 17.14 -19.78
N ALA A 376 -0.62 16.25 -18.77
CA ALA A 376 -0.30 14.83 -18.92
C ALA A 376 -1.53 13.93 -18.72
N PHE A 377 -2.52 14.37 -17.94
CA PHE A 377 -3.71 13.60 -17.59
C PHE A 377 -5.01 14.22 -18.13
N PRO A 378 -6.13 13.47 -18.14
CA PRO A 378 -7.41 14.00 -18.62
C PRO A 378 -7.96 15.16 -17.78
N THR A 379 -7.59 15.23 -16.50
CA THR A 379 -8.05 16.26 -15.57
C THR A 379 -6.92 16.76 -14.68
N ALA A 380 -7.05 17.98 -14.15
CA ALA A 380 -6.09 18.55 -13.20
C ALA A 380 -6.25 18.00 -11.76
N GLY A 381 -7.12 17.00 -11.60
CA GLY A 381 -7.41 16.38 -10.31
C GLY A 381 -6.31 15.43 -9.89
N GLY A 382 -6.11 15.32 -8.58
CA GLY A 382 -5.08 14.49 -7.96
C GLY A 382 -5.13 14.65 -6.45
N SER A 383 -4.21 14.01 -5.74
CA SER A 383 -4.16 14.12 -4.29
C SER A 383 -2.77 14.00 -3.69
N CYS A 384 -2.61 14.54 -2.49
CA CYS A 384 -1.51 14.20 -1.61
C CYS A 384 -2.08 13.86 -0.23
N THR A 385 -1.71 12.70 0.30
CA THR A 385 -2.06 12.27 1.66
C THR A 385 -0.78 12.17 2.49
N MET A 386 -0.67 12.93 3.57
CA MET A 386 0.42 12.85 4.54
C MET A 386 -0.16 12.59 5.94
N MET A 387 -0.15 11.34 6.41
CA MET A 387 -0.74 10.99 7.71
C MET A 387 0.26 10.34 8.64
N ASP A 388 0.29 10.76 9.90
CA ASP A 388 1.07 10.09 10.95
C ASP A 388 2.57 10.01 10.60
N ASN A 389 3.17 11.12 10.18
CA ASN A 389 4.58 11.14 9.76
C ASN A 389 5.44 12.05 10.63
N THR A 390 6.73 11.72 10.70
CA THR A 390 7.76 12.57 11.31
C THR A 390 8.76 13.04 10.24
N PHE A 391 8.72 14.33 9.92
CA PHE A 391 9.65 14.97 9.00
C PHE A 391 10.67 15.81 9.78
N ILE A 392 11.95 15.47 9.68
CA ILE A 392 13.01 16.15 10.43
C ILE A 392 14.06 16.68 9.46
N ARG A 393 14.23 18.00 9.40
CA ARG A 393 15.27 18.64 8.58
C ARG A 393 15.20 18.22 7.11
N VAL A 394 14.00 18.05 6.57
CA VAL A 394 13.79 17.75 5.14
C VAL A 394 14.07 19.01 4.33
N TYR A 395 15.36 19.33 4.28
CA TYR A 395 16.02 20.52 3.76
C TYR A 395 15.69 21.80 4.55
N ASP A 396 16.41 21.94 5.66
CA ASP A 396 16.35 22.99 6.71
C ASP A 396 16.47 24.45 6.24
N LYS A 397 16.71 24.71 4.94
CA LYS A 397 16.84 26.07 4.38
C LYS A 397 16.17 26.23 3.02
N LYS A 398 15.28 25.31 2.65
CA LYS A 398 14.61 25.31 1.35
C LYS A 398 13.10 25.19 1.51
N GLU A 399 12.41 25.36 0.39
CA GLU A 399 10.95 25.21 0.32
C GLU A 399 10.54 23.75 0.27
N PHE A 400 9.45 23.41 0.96
CA PHE A 400 8.95 22.05 1.05
C PHE A 400 8.55 21.47 -0.32
N GLY A 401 7.98 22.29 -1.21
CA GLY A 401 7.57 21.90 -2.55
C GLY A 401 7.87 22.94 -3.63
N ASN A 402 7.96 22.51 -4.89
CA ASN A 402 8.02 23.41 -6.04
C ASN A 402 7.27 22.86 -7.27
N ASN A 403 6.76 23.79 -8.09
CA ASN A 403 5.88 23.52 -9.24
C ASN A 403 4.64 22.69 -8.87
N THR A 404 4.15 22.84 -7.64
CA THR A 404 3.12 21.96 -7.10
C THR A 404 1.74 22.34 -7.63
N PRO A 405 0.80 21.40 -7.74
CA PRO A 405 -0.58 21.68 -8.08
C PRO A 405 -1.15 22.83 -7.24
N ASN A 406 -1.86 23.73 -7.90
CA ASN A 406 -2.41 24.95 -7.29
C ASN A 406 -3.81 25.24 -7.85
N ASN A 407 -4.73 24.29 -7.67
CA ASN A 407 -6.10 24.35 -8.15
C ASN A 407 -7.02 23.49 -7.27
N ASN A 408 -8.32 23.80 -7.26
CA ASN A 408 -9.29 23.21 -6.33
C ASN A 408 -9.66 21.74 -6.62
N LYS A 409 -9.19 21.16 -7.72
CA LYS A 409 -9.38 19.74 -8.05
C LYS A 409 -8.31 18.85 -7.42
N TYR A 410 -7.21 19.45 -6.95
CA TYR A 410 -6.17 18.73 -6.22
C TYR A 410 -6.47 18.76 -4.72
N VAL A 411 -6.51 17.59 -4.08
CA VAL A 411 -6.89 17.43 -2.67
C VAL A 411 -5.66 17.10 -1.84
N ILE A 412 -5.38 17.91 -0.81
CA ILE A 412 -4.29 17.65 0.14
C ILE A 412 -4.93 17.28 1.48
N THR A 413 -4.72 16.04 1.89
CA THR A 413 -5.17 15.51 3.17
C THR A 413 -3.95 15.32 4.07
N TYR A 414 -3.91 15.95 5.24
CA TYR A 414 -2.78 15.76 6.15
C TYR A 414 -3.16 15.98 7.60
N ASP A 415 -2.83 15.00 8.45
CA ASP A 415 -3.03 15.06 9.89
C ASP A 415 -2.00 14.18 10.61
N ASN A 416 -1.79 14.46 11.88
CA ASN A 416 -0.86 13.77 12.76
C ASN A 416 0.61 13.86 12.31
N ASN A 417 1.04 14.98 11.72
CA ASN A 417 2.42 15.14 11.26
C ASN A 417 3.27 16.05 12.16
N ILE A 418 4.54 15.69 12.33
CA ILE A 418 5.56 16.53 12.95
C ILE A 418 6.50 17.06 11.87
N PHE A 419 6.62 18.38 11.75
CA PHE A 419 7.55 19.06 10.84
C PHE A 419 8.63 19.79 11.66
N TYR A 420 9.71 19.09 11.97
CA TYR A 420 10.81 19.63 12.77
C TYR A 420 11.92 20.16 11.86
N ASP A 421 12.19 21.46 11.91
CA ASP A 421 13.16 22.18 11.09
C ASP A 421 12.91 22.00 9.57
N CYS A 422 11.62 22.00 9.20
CA CYS A 422 11.12 21.94 7.83
C CYS A 422 10.45 23.27 7.48
N PHE A 423 10.72 23.83 6.31
CA PHE A 423 10.34 25.21 5.99
C PHE A 423 9.45 25.33 4.76
N ARG A 424 8.57 26.34 4.82
CA ARG A 424 7.70 26.77 3.73
C ARG A 424 6.78 25.64 3.25
N LEU A 425 6.02 25.07 4.19
CA LEU A 425 5.04 24.02 3.92
C LEU A 425 3.98 24.51 2.93
N GLN A 426 3.57 25.77 3.04
CA GLN A 426 2.65 26.45 2.12
C GLN A 426 3.12 26.51 0.64
N LYS A 427 4.39 26.18 0.34
CA LYS A 427 4.85 26.00 -1.04
C LYS A 427 4.41 24.68 -1.68
N PHE A 428 4.05 23.69 -0.87
CA PHE A 428 3.37 22.48 -1.33
C PHE A 428 1.88 22.50 -0.99
N ILE A 429 1.54 22.86 0.24
CA ILE A 429 0.16 22.94 0.76
C ILE A 429 -0.47 24.26 0.28
N GLN A 430 -0.74 24.33 -1.02
CA GLN A 430 -1.20 25.54 -1.71
C GLN A 430 -2.65 25.88 -1.35
N GLY A 431 -2.93 27.16 -1.09
CA GLY A 431 -4.24 27.62 -0.64
C GLY A 431 -5.39 27.49 -1.67
N ASN A 432 -5.11 27.33 -2.97
CA ASN A 432 -6.16 27.07 -3.96
C ASN A 432 -6.49 25.59 -4.10
N CYS A 433 -5.75 24.69 -3.46
CA CYS A 433 -6.11 23.28 -3.37
C CYS A 433 -7.26 23.07 -2.38
N LYS A 434 -7.97 21.95 -2.53
CA LYS A 434 -8.87 21.51 -1.47
C LYS A 434 -8.01 20.95 -0.33
N LEU A 435 -8.12 21.52 0.85
CA LEU A 435 -7.35 21.09 2.02
C LEU A 435 -8.27 20.37 3.01
N GLU A 436 -7.86 19.19 3.46
CA GLU A 436 -8.56 18.35 4.44
C GLU A 436 -7.59 18.06 5.60
N TYR A 437 -7.64 18.88 6.65
CA TYR A 437 -6.70 18.82 7.77
C TYR A 437 -7.25 19.51 9.01
N HIS A 438 -6.60 19.23 10.13
CA HIS A 438 -6.79 19.87 11.42
C HIS A 438 -5.47 20.47 11.89
N GLN A 439 -5.41 21.79 12.03
CA GLN A 439 -4.17 22.49 12.43
C GLN A 439 -3.59 21.93 13.75
N ASN A 440 -4.45 21.59 14.71
CA ASN A 440 -4.08 21.07 16.03
C ASN A 440 -3.60 19.60 16.01
N LEU A 441 -3.62 18.93 14.85
CA LEU A 441 -3.04 17.60 14.65
C LEU A 441 -1.71 17.67 13.90
N ASN A 442 -1.15 18.87 13.69
CA ASN A 442 0.11 19.03 12.99
C ASN A 442 0.98 20.02 13.76
N THR A 443 2.29 19.73 13.88
CA THR A 443 3.26 20.63 14.51
C THR A 443 4.33 21.06 13.54
N VAL A 444 4.79 22.30 13.68
CA VAL A 444 5.93 22.83 12.92
C VAL A 444 6.88 23.53 13.89
N TRP A 445 8.18 23.31 13.74
CA TRP A 445 9.20 23.98 14.55
C TRP A 445 10.38 24.36 13.69
N GLY A 446 11.00 25.50 13.98
CA GLY A 446 12.21 25.95 13.29
C GLY A 446 13.36 26.05 14.27
N VAL A 447 14.45 25.34 14.00
CA VAL A 447 15.67 25.40 14.81
C VAL A 447 16.64 26.40 14.19
N GLY A 448 16.91 26.25 12.90
CA GLY A 448 17.85 27.11 12.18
C GLY A 448 17.29 28.46 11.75
N SER A 449 15.96 28.62 11.76
CA SER A 449 15.26 29.83 11.31
C SER A 449 13.82 29.83 11.84
N SER A 450 13.17 31.00 11.84
CA SER A 450 11.74 31.10 12.15
C SER A 450 10.90 30.44 11.05
N VAL A 451 9.85 29.73 11.44
CA VAL A 451 8.86 29.17 10.51
C VAL A 451 8.01 30.28 9.87
N ASP A 452 7.52 30.04 8.65
CA ASP A 452 6.70 31.02 7.93
C ASP A 452 5.38 31.29 8.67
N GLY A 453 4.92 32.54 8.66
CA GLY A 453 3.68 32.93 9.33
C GLY A 453 2.44 32.19 8.81
N THR A 454 2.42 31.79 7.54
CA THR A 454 1.35 30.95 6.97
C THR A 454 1.40 29.54 7.54
N ASP A 455 2.60 28.97 7.65
CA ASP A 455 2.79 27.61 8.15
C ASP A 455 2.29 27.50 9.59
N LYS A 456 2.76 28.38 10.49
CA LYS A 456 2.34 28.37 11.90
C LYS A 456 0.98 29.00 12.20
N GLY A 457 0.49 29.88 11.33
CA GLY A 457 -0.77 30.58 11.53
C GLY A 457 -1.98 29.83 10.99
N LYS A 458 -1.78 28.90 10.05
CA LYS A 458 -2.87 28.20 9.36
C LYS A 458 -2.66 26.70 9.25
N LEU A 459 -1.45 26.22 8.95
CA LEU A 459 -1.23 24.84 8.54
C LEU A 459 -0.87 23.90 9.70
N ALA A 460 -0.12 24.39 10.68
CA ALA A 460 0.31 23.62 11.85
C ALA A 460 0.40 24.53 13.08
N THR A 461 0.49 23.93 14.27
CA THR A 461 0.82 24.64 15.51
C THR A 461 2.34 24.75 15.66
N GLU A 462 2.86 25.94 15.99
CA GLU A 462 4.27 26.13 16.31
C GLU A 462 4.59 25.51 17.68
N GLU A 463 5.30 24.39 17.73
CA GLU A 463 5.65 23.67 18.95
C GLU A 463 6.97 22.93 18.78
N ASP A 464 7.91 23.09 19.72
CA ASP A 464 9.12 22.28 19.79
C ASP A 464 8.77 20.85 20.21
N ALA A 465 9.09 19.87 19.35
CA ALA A 465 8.88 18.45 19.63
C ALA A 465 9.84 17.89 20.70
N GLY A 466 10.89 18.62 21.08
CA GLY A 466 11.84 18.22 22.11
C GLY A 466 12.84 17.14 21.67
N PHE A 467 13.03 16.97 20.36
CA PHE A 467 14.02 16.02 19.84
C PHE A 467 15.43 16.42 20.25
N ALA A 468 16.23 15.44 20.68
CA ALA A 468 17.64 15.66 20.94
C ALA A 468 18.39 15.97 19.63
N GLU A 469 19.16 17.05 19.60
CA GLU A 469 19.88 17.47 18.38
C GLU A 469 20.76 16.34 17.80
N ALA A 470 21.43 15.58 18.67
CA ALA A 470 22.26 14.44 18.27
C ALA A 470 21.47 13.37 17.53
N GLU A 471 20.21 13.10 17.91
CA GLU A 471 19.36 12.12 17.25
C GLU A 471 18.94 12.60 15.85
N THR A 472 18.71 13.91 15.66
CA THR A 472 18.35 14.49 14.34
C THR A 472 19.47 14.44 13.29
N LYS A 473 20.68 14.03 13.71
CA LYS A 473 21.89 13.92 12.88
C LYS A 473 22.44 12.50 12.81
N LYS A 474 21.75 11.54 13.42
CA LYS A 474 22.22 10.17 13.56
C LYS A 474 21.96 9.37 12.29
N GLU A 475 22.99 8.68 11.80
CA GLU A 475 22.81 7.68 10.75
C GLU A 475 22.02 6.48 11.27
N LEU A 476 21.30 5.80 10.39
CA LEU A 476 20.66 4.53 10.74
C LEU A 476 21.72 3.48 11.08
N ASP A 477 21.42 2.69 12.11
CA ASP A 477 22.16 1.50 12.50
C ASP A 477 21.22 0.29 12.45
N PHE A 478 21.34 -0.49 11.37
CA PHE A 478 20.51 -1.69 11.17
C PHE A 478 20.80 -2.83 12.15
N THR A 479 21.83 -2.72 12.99
CA THR A 479 22.11 -3.70 14.05
C THR A 479 21.34 -3.41 15.34
N GLN A 480 20.69 -2.25 15.43
CA GLN A 480 19.98 -1.79 16.63
C GLN A 480 18.46 -1.78 16.42
N PRO A 481 17.66 -2.00 17.49
CA PRO A 481 16.22 -1.79 17.44
C PRO A 481 15.87 -0.38 16.94
N ASN A 482 14.78 -0.26 16.19
CA ASN A 482 14.34 0.98 15.56
C ASN A 482 15.47 1.72 14.81
N PHE A 483 16.39 0.96 14.23
CA PHE A 483 17.52 1.48 13.46
C PHE A 483 18.46 2.38 14.28
N GLY A 484 18.49 2.19 15.60
CA GLY A 484 19.31 2.98 16.52
C GLY A 484 18.76 4.39 16.79
N LEU A 485 17.53 4.71 16.39
CA LEU A 485 16.93 6.03 16.56
C LEU A 485 15.93 6.10 17.71
N ASN A 486 15.77 7.31 18.27
CA ASN A 486 14.65 7.62 19.15
C ASN A 486 14.11 9.04 18.90
N PHE A 487 13.01 9.14 18.13
CA PHE A 487 12.28 10.40 17.89
C PHE A 487 11.02 10.51 18.74
N LYS A 488 11.09 10.11 20.01
CA LYS A 488 9.99 10.31 20.95
C LYS A 488 9.83 11.80 21.28
N ALA A 489 8.73 12.39 20.84
CA ALA A 489 8.42 13.78 21.09
C ALA A 489 7.91 14.01 22.52
N THR A 490 8.17 15.20 23.07
CA THR A 490 7.78 15.59 24.43
C THR A 490 6.84 16.79 24.49
N GLY A 491 6.53 17.41 23.35
CA GLY A 491 5.58 18.53 23.31
C GLY A 491 4.15 18.09 23.58
N ALA A 492 3.28 19.06 23.88
CA ALA A 492 1.89 18.79 24.28
C ALA A 492 1.07 18.17 23.15
N ILE A 493 1.30 18.59 21.91
CA ILE A 493 0.67 18.01 20.72
C ILE A 493 1.55 16.90 20.16
N SER A 494 2.83 17.21 19.90
CA SER A 494 3.78 16.34 19.21
C SER A 494 3.96 14.96 19.86
N SER A 495 3.79 14.83 21.18
CA SER A 495 3.83 13.53 21.88
C SER A 495 2.71 12.55 21.50
N THR A 496 1.64 13.02 20.86
CA THR A 496 0.47 12.20 20.47
C THR A 496 0.37 11.91 18.96
N ILE A 497 1.18 12.61 18.16
CA ILE A 497 1.17 12.57 16.70
C ILE A 497 2.54 12.10 16.15
N GLY A 498 2.78 12.25 14.85
CA GLY A 498 4.01 11.83 14.19
C GLY A 498 4.00 10.35 13.83
N ASP A 499 5.13 9.83 13.38
CA ASP A 499 5.28 8.41 13.09
C ASP A 499 4.98 7.54 14.33
N PRO A 500 4.00 6.61 14.27
CA PRO A 500 3.60 5.77 15.39
C PRO A 500 4.74 4.96 16.02
N ARG A 501 5.84 4.70 15.29
CA ARG A 501 7.03 4.01 15.83
C ARG A 501 7.60 4.70 17.07
N TRP A 502 7.46 6.03 17.17
CA TRP A 502 8.11 6.82 18.22
C TRP A 502 7.19 7.24 19.36
N ARG A 503 5.89 6.90 19.29
CA ARG A 503 4.91 7.32 20.31
C ARG A 503 4.98 6.49 21.59
N LYS A 504 5.65 5.33 21.56
CA LYS A 504 5.71 4.39 22.69
C LYS A 504 6.84 4.70 23.65
#